data_AF-Q2EFZ2-F1
#
_entry.id   AF-Q2EFZ2-F1
#
_cell.length_a   1.000
_cell.length_b   1.000
_cell.length_c   1.000
_cell.angle_alpha   90.00
_cell.angle_beta   90.00
_cell.angle_gamma   90.00
#
_symmetry.space_group_name_H-M   'P 1'
#
loop_
_entity.id
_entity.type
_entity.pdbx_description
1 polymer ?
#
loop_
_entity_poly.entity_id
_entity_poly.type
_entity_poly.pdbx_seq_one_letter_code
_entity_poly.pdbx_strand_id
1 'polypeptide(L)'
;PGAQWFSPNCTERCRCWPGSQVECQISQCGTHTVCQLKNGQYGCHPYAGTATCLVYGDPHYVTFDGRHFGFMGRCTYILAQPCGNST
;
A
#
# COMPACT_ATOMS: atom_id res chain seq x y z
N PRO A 1 -11.99 -28.10 1.20
CA PRO A 1 -11.17 -26.87 1.12
C PRO A 1 -11.86 -25.72 1.87
N GLY A 2 -11.24 -25.20 2.94
CA GLY A 2 -11.84 -24.18 3.79
C GLY A 2 -11.77 -22.77 3.19
N ALA A 3 -12.76 -21.92 3.51
CA ALA A 3 -12.81 -20.52 3.09
C ALA A 3 -11.62 -19.73 3.66
N GLN A 4 -11.09 -18.79 2.87
CA GLN A 4 -10.04 -17.86 3.27
C GLN A 4 -10.48 -16.43 3.00
N TRP A 5 -10.14 -15.51 3.90
CA TRP A 5 -10.49 -14.10 3.77
C TRP A 5 -9.45 -13.20 4.46
N PHE A 6 -9.45 -11.93 4.07
CA PHE A 6 -8.70 -10.89 4.77
C PHE A 6 -9.57 -10.20 5.83
N SER A 7 -8.96 -9.83 6.95
CA SER A 7 -9.57 -8.92 7.92
C SER A 7 -9.78 -7.52 7.32
N PRO A 8 -10.57 -6.64 7.96
CA PRO A 8 -10.56 -5.22 7.65
C PRO A 8 -9.14 -4.66 7.64
N ASN A 9 -8.82 -3.83 6.64
CA ASN A 9 -7.48 -3.29 6.39
C ASN A 9 -6.40 -4.35 6.03
N CYS A 10 -6.80 -5.61 5.79
CA CYS A 10 -5.92 -6.70 5.37
C CYS A 10 -4.74 -6.96 6.32
N THR A 11 -4.91 -6.61 7.60
CA THR A 11 -3.89 -6.81 8.65
C THR A 11 -3.71 -8.27 9.01
N GLU A 12 -4.70 -9.10 8.70
CA GLU A 12 -4.68 -10.54 8.91
C GLU A 12 -5.29 -11.26 7.72
N ARG A 13 -4.81 -12.49 7.50
CA ARG A 13 -5.39 -13.45 6.57
C ARG A 13 -5.86 -14.66 7.36
N CYS A 14 -7.16 -14.92 7.33
CA CYS A 14 -7.80 -15.97 8.08
C CYS A 14 -8.17 -17.15 7.17
N ARG A 15 -8.13 -18.36 7.73
CA ARG A 15 -8.59 -19.60 7.11
C ARG A 15 -9.50 -20.35 8.08
N CYS A 16 -10.60 -20.86 7.55
CA CYS A 16 -11.46 -21.80 8.27
C CYS A 16 -10.94 -23.24 8.09
N TRP A 17 -10.71 -23.94 9.20
CA TRP A 17 -10.34 -25.35 9.26
C TRP A 17 -11.58 -26.23 9.54
N PRO A 18 -11.54 -27.52 9.16
CA PRO A 18 -12.56 -28.48 9.57
C PRO A 18 -12.71 -28.49 11.11
N GLY A 19 -13.94 -28.60 11.61
CA GLY A 19 -14.22 -28.49 13.05
C GLY A 19 -14.46 -27.08 13.56
N SER A 20 -14.77 -26.13 12.67
CA SER A 20 -15.13 -24.74 13.00
C SER A 20 -14.01 -23.94 13.67
N GLN A 21 -12.76 -24.35 13.48
CA GLN A 21 -11.59 -23.61 13.98
C GLN A 21 -11.15 -22.58 12.95
N VAL A 22 -10.96 -21.33 13.38
CA VAL A 22 -10.44 -20.25 12.54
C VAL A 22 -9.01 -19.94 12.96
N GLU A 23 -8.11 -19.88 11.99
CA GLU A 23 -6.72 -19.48 12.19
C GLU A 23 -6.45 -18.23 11.36
N CYS A 24 -5.89 -17.19 12.00
CA CYS A 24 -5.53 -15.92 11.36
C CYS A 24 -4.04 -15.66 11.52
N GLN A 25 -3.41 -15.20 10.43
CA GLN A 25 -1.99 -14.84 10.41
C GLN A 25 -1.85 -13.38 10.01
N ILE A 26 -0.89 -12.67 10.61
CA ILE A 26 -0.58 -11.28 10.27
C ILE A 26 -0.26 -11.20 8.77
N SER A 27 -0.85 -10.21 8.11
CA SER A 27 -0.74 -9.98 6.68
C SER A 27 -0.53 -8.50 6.39
N GLN A 28 0.19 -8.24 5.31
CA GLN A 28 0.36 -6.91 4.73
C GLN A 28 0.30 -7.05 3.21
N CYS A 29 -0.34 -6.09 2.54
CA CYS A 29 -0.35 -6.08 1.09
C CYS A 29 1.05 -5.89 0.52
N GLY A 30 1.34 -6.60 -0.57
CA GLY A 30 2.62 -6.51 -1.26
C GLY A 30 2.81 -5.17 -1.97
N THR A 31 4.01 -4.97 -2.52
CA THR A 31 4.36 -3.78 -3.31
C THR A 31 3.34 -3.52 -4.41
N HIS A 32 2.97 -2.25 -4.62
CA HIS A 32 1.99 -1.80 -5.62
C HIS A 32 0.55 -2.28 -5.42
N THR A 33 0.24 -2.93 -4.29
CA THR A 33 -1.13 -3.30 -3.94
C THR A 33 -1.58 -2.62 -2.65
N VAL A 34 -2.87 -2.31 -2.58
CA VAL A 34 -3.52 -1.70 -1.42
C VAL A 34 -4.70 -2.55 -0.99
N CYS A 35 -4.99 -2.56 0.32
CA CYS A 35 -6.17 -3.22 0.83
C CYS A 35 -7.42 -2.45 0.39
N GLN A 36 -8.32 -3.11 -0.33
CA GLN A 36 -9.59 -2.52 -0.72
C GLN A 36 -10.72 -3.53 -0.51
N LEU A 37 -11.93 -3.02 -0.26
CA LEU A 37 -13.15 -3.80 -0.24
C LEU A 37 -13.71 -3.87 -1.67
N LYS A 38 -13.72 -5.06 -2.26
CA LYS A 38 -14.34 -5.31 -3.57
C LYS A 38 -15.33 -6.46 -3.46
N ASN A 39 -16.53 -6.28 -4.01
CA ASN A 39 -17.60 -7.29 -3.98
C ASN A 39 -17.88 -7.84 -2.56
N GLY A 40 -17.78 -6.97 -1.54
CA GLY A 40 -18.01 -7.35 -0.14
C GLY A 40 -16.87 -8.11 0.55
N GLN A 41 -15.72 -8.30 -0.12
CA GLN A 41 -14.56 -8.97 0.47
C GLN A 41 -13.32 -8.06 0.43
N TYR A 42 -12.56 -8.01 1.53
CA TYR A 42 -11.28 -7.33 1.57
C TYR A 42 -10.24 -8.13 0.80
N GLY A 43 -9.38 -7.43 0.06
CA GLY A 43 -8.26 -8.03 -0.65
C GLY A 43 -7.19 -7.01 -0.99
N CYS A 44 -5.98 -7.51 -1.25
CA CYS A 44 -4.90 -6.71 -1.79
C CYS A 44 -5.08 -6.58 -3.30
N HIS A 45 -5.38 -5.38 -3.76
CA HIS A 45 -5.63 -5.08 -5.16
C HIS A 45 -4.60 -4.08 -5.68
N PRO A 46 -4.24 -4.09 -6.97
CA PRO A 46 -3.40 -3.07 -7.56
C PRO A 46 -3.96 -1.69 -7.24
N TYR A 47 -3.08 -0.76 -6.85
CA TYR A 47 -3.48 0.63 -6.66
C TYR A 47 -3.92 1.20 -8.01
N ALA A 48 -5.24 1.33 -8.20
CA ALA A 48 -5.84 1.82 -9.44
C ALA A 48 -5.89 3.36 -9.52
N GLY A 49 -5.46 4.05 -8.47
CA GLY A 49 -5.45 5.51 -8.41
C GLY A 49 -4.20 6.09 -9.07
N THR A 50 -4.27 7.38 -9.41
CA THR A 50 -3.09 8.22 -9.61
C THR A 50 -2.70 8.85 -8.28
N ALA A 51 -1.43 8.77 -7.91
CA ALA A 51 -0.89 9.53 -6.79
C ALA A 51 -0.04 10.68 -7.33
N THR A 52 -0.13 11.84 -6.70
CA THR A 52 0.64 13.04 -7.07
C THR A 52 1.68 13.33 -6.01
N CYS A 53 2.95 13.39 -6.40
CA CYS A 53 4.00 14.02 -5.62
C CYS A 53 4.08 15.49 -6.03
N LEU A 54 4.08 16.41 -5.07
CA LEU A 54 4.01 17.85 -5.33
C LEU A 54 5.18 18.58 -4.66
N VAL A 55 5.79 19.50 -5.40
CA VAL A 55 6.77 20.46 -4.89
C VAL A 55 6.31 21.86 -5.26
N TYR A 56 6.22 22.75 -4.27
CA TYR A 56 5.77 24.12 -4.48
C TYR A 56 6.43 25.09 -3.49
N GLY A 57 6.60 26.35 -3.89
CA GLY A 57 7.25 27.36 -3.07
C GLY A 57 8.68 26.98 -2.64
N ASP A 58 9.09 27.46 -1.47
CA ASP A 58 10.42 27.23 -0.90
C ASP A 58 10.33 26.94 0.62
N PRO A 59 10.68 25.73 1.12
CA PRO A 59 10.60 24.43 0.48
C PRO A 59 9.39 23.64 1.00
N HIS A 60 8.39 23.38 0.16
CA HIS A 60 7.24 22.54 0.53
C HIS A 60 7.13 21.31 -0.38
N TYR A 61 7.23 20.13 0.23
CA TYR A 61 7.13 18.84 -0.44
C TYR A 61 5.92 18.07 0.08
N VAL A 62 5.20 17.41 -0.83
CA VAL A 62 4.14 16.45 -0.54
C VAL A 62 4.48 15.15 -1.25
N THR A 63 4.69 14.08 -0.48
CA THR A 63 4.95 12.74 -1.01
C THR A 63 3.70 12.13 -1.66
N PHE A 64 3.87 11.05 -2.43
CA PHE A 64 2.75 10.29 -3.02
C PHE A 64 1.74 9.77 -1.99
N ASP A 65 2.17 9.51 -0.75
CA ASP A 65 1.30 9.12 0.38
C ASP A 65 0.78 10.31 1.21
N GLY A 66 0.97 11.54 0.74
CA GLY A 66 0.39 12.75 1.32
C GLY A 66 1.16 13.33 2.51
N ARG A 67 2.41 12.90 2.76
CA ARG A 67 3.22 13.45 3.85
C ARG A 67 3.81 14.79 3.45
N HIS A 68 3.61 15.78 4.30
CA HIS A 68 4.16 17.12 4.15
C HIS A 68 5.52 17.21 4.85
N PHE A 69 6.53 17.73 4.16
CA PHE A 69 7.81 18.05 4.77
C PHE A 69 8.51 19.21 4.07
N GLY A 70 9.42 19.86 4.80
CA GLY A 70 10.32 20.88 4.25
C GLY A 70 11.74 20.36 4.21
N PHE A 71 12.43 20.60 3.10
CA PHE A 71 13.82 20.18 2.92
C PHE A 71 14.62 21.25 2.17
N MET A 72 15.60 21.86 2.85
CA MET A 72 16.54 22.83 2.27
C MET A 72 17.79 22.11 1.77
N GLY A 73 17.72 21.63 0.52
CA GLY A 73 18.86 21.00 -0.16
C GLY A 73 19.89 22.01 -0.68
N ARG A 74 21.15 21.61 -0.78
CA ARG A 74 22.25 22.43 -1.36
C ARG A 74 22.77 21.90 -2.69
N CYS A 75 22.24 20.77 -3.15
CA CYS A 75 22.67 20.04 -4.35
C CYS A 75 21.44 19.64 -5.20
N THR A 76 21.69 18.89 -6.28
CA THR A 76 20.64 18.24 -7.08
C THR A 76 20.16 16.95 -6.40
N TYR A 77 18.84 16.73 -6.38
CA TYR A 77 18.22 15.55 -5.76
C TYR A 77 17.20 14.90 -6.72
N ILE A 78 17.06 13.58 -6.61
CA ILE A 78 16.04 12.80 -7.33
C ILE A 78 14.78 12.77 -6.48
N LEU A 79 13.67 13.32 -6.99
CA LEU A 79 12.39 13.33 -6.28
C LEU A 79 11.58 12.03 -6.47
N ALA A 80 11.67 11.44 -7.66
CA ALA A 80 11.01 10.18 -7.99
C ALA A 80 11.77 9.46 -9.12
N GLN A 81 11.77 8.13 -9.06
CA GLN A 81 12.35 7.26 -10.09
C GLN A 81 11.53 5.95 -10.12
N PRO A 82 11.34 5.32 -11.30
CA PRO A 82 10.69 4.01 -11.38
C PRO A 82 11.46 2.93 -10.61
N CYS A 83 10.73 1.97 -10.04
CA CYS A 83 11.30 0.78 -9.40
C CYS A 83 11.73 -0.22 -10.49
N GLY A 84 13.02 -0.22 -10.84
CA GLY A 84 13.63 -1.20 -11.75
C GLY A 84 14.53 -0.55 -12.79
N ASN A 85 15.68 -1.18 -13.07
CA ASN A 85 16.40 -0.91 -14.31
C ASN A 85 15.63 -1.56 -15.44
N SER A 86 15.12 -0.77 -16.38
CA SER A 86 14.68 -1.27 -17.67
C SER A 86 15.92 -1.76 -18.44
N THR A 87 16.28 -3.02 -18.25
CA THR A 87 17.23 -3.76 -19.10
C THR A 87 16.52 -4.96 -19.68
#